data_AF-A0A661J0L5-F1
#
_entry.id   AF-A0A661J0L5-F1
#
_cell.length_a   1.000
_cell.length_b   1.000
_cell.length_c   1.000
_cell.angle_alpha   90.00
_cell.angle_beta   90.00
_cell.angle_gamma   90.00
#
_symmetry.space_group_name_H-M   'P 1'
#
loop_
_entity.id
_entity.type
_entity.pdbx_description
1 polymer ?
#
loop_
_entity_poly.entity_id
_entity_poly.type
_entity_poly.pdbx_seq_one_letter_code
_entity_poly.pdbx_strand_id
1 'polypeptide(L)' 'KVNTDTDLRLAFTAAVRKVLSEAPSEFDPRKILAPARELIKKVVLEKVKIFRSAGRVER' A
#
# COMPACT_ATOMS: atom_id res chain seq x y z
N LYS A 1 4.60 15.56 -13.34
CA LYS A 1 5.11 14.56 -12.36
C LYS A 1 4.54 14.92 -11.00
N VAL A 2 3.95 13.95 -10.28
CA VAL A 2 3.38 14.18 -8.93
C VAL A 2 4.05 13.21 -7.97
N ASN A 3 4.63 13.72 -6.89
CA ASN A 3 5.31 12.89 -5.89
C ASN A 3 4.31 12.50 -4.79
N THR A 4 4.29 11.23 -4.40
CA THR A 4 3.40 10.73 -3.32
C THR A 4 4.11 9.66 -2.50
N ASP A 5 4.48 10.02 -1.26
CA ASP A 5 5.21 9.15 -0.32
C ASP A 5 4.45 9.00 1.00
N THR A 6 3.96 10.09 1.58
CA THR A 6 3.22 10.10 2.85
C THR A 6 2.06 9.11 2.86
N ASP A 7 1.24 9.09 1.81
CA ASP A 7 0.09 8.18 1.74
C ASP A 7 0.50 6.71 1.68
N LEU A 8 1.66 6.41 1.06
CA LEU A 8 2.19 5.05 1.00
C LEU A 8 2.67 4.60 2.38
N ARG A 9 3.35 5.48 3.13
CA ARG A 9 3.78 5.21 4.50
C ARG A 9 2.61 5.04 5.46
N LEU A 10 1.56 5.84 5.31
CA LEU A 10 0.33 5.73 6.11
C LEU A 10 -0.38 4.40 5.83
N ALA A 11 -0.54 4.03 4.55
CA ALA A 11 -1.12 2.75 4.16
C ALA A 11 -0.31 1.56 4.72
N PHE A 12 1.02 1.61 4.57
CA PHE A 12 1.91 0.59 5.13
C PHE A 12 1.70 0.43 6.64
N THR A 13 1.82 1.54 7.36
CA THR A 13 1.75 1.55 8.83
C THR A 13 0.38 1.08 9.33
N ALA A 14 -0.71 1.49 8.69
CA ALA A 14 -2.05 1.07 9.04
C ALA A 14 -2.24 -0.45 8.88
N ALA A 15 -1.78 -1.02 7.76
CA ALA A 15 -1.87 -2.45 7.51
C ALA A 15 -1.01 -3.27 8.49
N VAL A 16 0.23 -2.85 8.73
CA VAL A 16 1.11 -3.53 9.70
C VAL A 16 0.50 -3.49 11.10
N ARG A 17 0.03 -2.32 11.57
CA ARG A 17 -0.64 -2.19 12.87
C ARG A 17 -1.87 -3.09 12.98
N LYS A 18 -2.64 -3.22 11.91
CA LYS A 18 -3.81 -4.10 11.87
C LYS A 18 -3.41 -5.57 12.07
N VAL A 19 -2.42 -6.07 11.33
CA VAL A 19 -1.96 -7.47 11.46
C VAL A 19 -1.43 -7.73 12.87
N LEU A 20 -0.62 -6.83 13.42
CA LEU A 20 -0.06 -6.99 14.77
C LEU A 20 -1.14 -6.92 15.85
N SER A 21 -2.23 -6.18 15.63
CA SER A 21 -3.36 -6.11 16.55
C SER A 21 -4.28 -7.34 16.47
N GLU A 22 -4.50 -7.89 15.27
CA GLU A 22 -5.39 -9.04 15.05
C GLU A 22 -4.70 -10.39 15.29
N ALA A 23 -3.39 -10.46 15.05
CA ALA A 23 -2.57 -11.66 15.18
C ALA A 23 -1.25 -11.35 15.92
N PRO A 24 -1.31 -11.12 17.25
CA PRO A 24 -0.13 -10.72 18.04
C PRO A 24 0.96 -11.80 18.13
N SER A 25 0.63 -13.06 17.87
CA SER A 25 1.60 -14.17 17.80
C SER A 25 2.25 -14.32 16.42
N GLU A 26 1.79 -13.56 15.42
CA GLU A 26 2.35 -13.63 14.07
C GLU A 26 3.65 -12.82 14.00
N PHE A 27 4.74 -13.52 13.70
CA PHE A 27 6.08 -12.96 13.64
C PHE A 27 6.71 -13.11 12.25
N ASP A 28 6.11 -13.89 11.34
CA ASP A 28 6.64 -14.04 9.99
C ASP A 28 6.49 -12.70 9.25
N PRO A 29 7.60 -12.05 8.85
CA PRO A 29 7.56 -10.78 8.15
C PRO A 29 6.73 -10.84 6.88
N ARG A 30 6.67 -11.98 6.18
CA ARG A 30 5.90 -12.10 4.93
C ARG A 30 4.41 -11.97 5.18
N LYS A 31 3.92 -12.54 6.28
CA LYS A 31 2.49 -12.46 6.64
C LYS A 31 2.11 -11.08 7.18
N ILE A 32 3.04 -10.38 7.83
CA ILE A 32 2.86 -9.00 8.27
C ILE A 32 2.88 -8.02 7.09
N LEU A 33 3.82 -8.21 6.15
CA LEU A 33 4.08 -7.26 5.06
C LEU A 33 3.21 -7.50 3.83
N ALA A 34 2.70 -8.73 3.60
CA ALA A 34 1.84 -9.01 2.46
C ALA A 34 0.56 -8.13 2.47
N PRO A 35 -0.18 -8.00 3.58
CA PRO A 35 -1.33 -7.08 3.67
C PRO A 35 -0.95 -5.62 3.43
N ALA A 36 0.22 -5.20 3.92
CA ALA A 36 0.72 -3.83 3.71
C ALA A 36 1.00 -3.55 2.23
N ARG A 37 1.61 -4.51 1.52
CA ARG A 37 1.88 -4.41 0.09
C ARG A 37 0.59 -4.30 -0.72
N GLU A 38 -0.42 -5.10 -0.39
CA GLU A 38 -1.72 -5.04 -1.07
C GLU A 38 -2.45 -3.72 -0.82
N LEU A 39 -2.35 -3.16 0.38
CA LEU A 39 -2.95 -1.85 0.68
C LEU A 39 -2.23 -0.70 -0.06
N ILE A 40 -0.90 -0.71 -0.10
CA ILE A 40 -0.11 0.23 -0.90
C ILE A 40 -0.53 0.15 -2.38
N LYS A 41 -0.66 -1.06 -2.93
CA LYS A 41 -1.10 -1.27 -4.31
C LYS A 41 -2.46 -0.62 -4.58
N LYS A 42 -3.42 -0.76 -3.65
CA LYS A 42 -4.74 -0.10 -3.76
C LYS A 42 -4.62 1.42 -3.80
N VAL A 43 -3.83 2.01 -2.91
CA VAL A 43 -3.61 3.47 -2.85
C VAL A 43 -2.96 3.99 -4.14
N VAL A 44 -1.95 3.27 -4.66
CA VAL A 44 -1.30 3.64 -5.92
C VAL A 44 -2.30 3.58 -7.09
N LEU A 45 -3.11 2.53 -7.18
CA LEU A 45 -4.12 2.39 -8.24
C LEU A 45 -5.16 3.52 -8.17
N GLU A 46 -5.58 3.92 -6.97
CA GLU A 46 -6.47 5.05 -6.77
C GLU A 46 -5.82 6.36 -7.24
N LYS A 47 -4.56 6.60 -6.87
CA LYS A 47 -3.81 7.79 -7.32
C LYS A 47 -3.63 7.84 -8.83
N VAL A 48 -3.34 6.71 -9.47
CA VAL A 48 -3.25 6.61 -10.94
C VAL A 48 -4.58 7.01 -11.61
N LYS A 49 -5.72 6.62 -11.02
CA LYS A 49 -7.04 7.07 -11.50
C LYS A 49 -7.25 8.57 -11.30
N ILE A 50 -6.93 9.09 -10.11
CA ILE A 50 -7.04 10.52 -9.78
C ILE A 50 -6.19 11.38 -10.73
N PHE A 51 -4.96 10.95 -11.00
CA PHE A 51 -4.05 11.64 -11.90
C PHE A 51 -4.34 11.42 -13.39
N ARG A 52 -5.39 10.65 -13.73
CA ARG A 52 -5.81 10.35 -15.11
C ARG A 52 -4.66 9.80 -15.98
N SER A 53 -3.75 9.05 -15.35
CA SER A 53 -2.61 8.41 -16.02
C SER A 53 -2.83 6.93 -16.32
N ALA A 54 -3.97 6.37 -15.93
CA ALA A 54 -4.36 5.00 -16.27
C ALA A 54 -4.33 4.78 -17.79
N GLY A 55 -3.67 3.71 -18.24
CA GLY A 55 -3.60 3.34 -19.66
C GLY A 55 -2.64 4.19 -20.51
N ARG A 56 -1.98 5.21 -19.95
CA ARG A 56 -0.92 5.95 -20.64
C ARG A 56 0.38 5.18 -20.54
N VAL A 57 0.56 4.24 -21.48
CA VAL A 57 1.80 3.47 -21.65
C VAL A 57 2.40 3.91 -22.97
N GLU A 58 3.51 4.65 -22.93
CA GLU A 58 4.37 4.79 -24.11
C GLU A 58 5.14 3.48 -24.31
N ARG A 59 5.18 3.00 -25.57
CA ARG A 59 5.95 1.82 -25.97
C ARG A 59 7.42 2.16 -26.13
#